data_AF-A0A8C3XM37-F1
#
_entry.id   AF-A0A8C3XM37-F1
#
_cell.length_a   1.000
_cell.length_b   1.000
_cell.length_c   1.000
_cell.angle_alpha   90.00
_cell.angle_beta   90.00
_cell.angle_gamma   90.00
#
_symmetry.space_group_name_H-M   'P 1'
#
loop_
_entity.id
_entity.type
_entity.pdbx_description
1 polymer ?
#
loop_
_entity_poly.entity_id
_entity_poly.type
_entity_poly.pdbx_seq_one_letter_code
_entity_poly.pdbx_strand_id
1 'polypeptide(L)'
;CNLSHSHMNDTTKTKELEIIKASLYLFDFIFITAIGLLIFKTVQQNSEMKKKVQYFLLCHHLLCCSLFSCFGVAFNTLRALAVKSPKIVFWIIFGVQVAIGEGVLITLTLMALNRCFAVCWPLRYISLVHTVKHKVMICVWIITMFKSMCLLLIEGIDVSPKDLFEVVPSCSTVLGGLFARTTGIILILFLWAIIIVSYCLLCKEGKHAGHFNSSNNKARKTIIIHGLHFSLLLFSPLIIIAFKTLSDYFILNLTAFVVFSFAQCFSPVVYGLRNKELTFRYVPLWLWKWNY
;
A
#
# COMPACT_ATOMS: atom_id res chain seq x y z
N CYS A 1 -38.27 -6.24 22.93
CA CYS A 1 -37.07 -5.76 23.65
C CYS A 1 -35.72 -6.27 23.10
N ASN A 2 -35.62 -7.46 22.49
CA ASN A 2 -34.32 -7.95 21.98
C ASN A 2 -33.82 -7.30 20.68
N LEU A 3 -34.72 -6.76 19.83
CA LEU A 3 -34.33 -6.13 18.55
C LEU A 3 -33.65 -4.77 18.70
N SER A 4 -34.03 -3.96 19.71
CA SER A 4 -33.40 -2.66 19.93
C SER A 4 -32.00 -2.80 20.53
N HIS A 5 -31.81 -3.81 21.40
CA HIS A 5 -30.52 -4.09 22.02
C HIS A 5 -29.48 -4.63 21.04
N SER A 6 -29.89 -5.47 20.09
CA SER A 6 -29.01 -5.98 19.02
C SER A 6 -28.59 -4.88 18.05
N HIS A 7 -29.54 -4.04 17.61
CA HIS A 7 -29.28 -2.92 16.70
C HIS A 7 -28.39 -1.84 17.34
N MET A 8 -28.58 -1.55 18.62
CA MET A 8 -27.77 -0.58 19.37
C MET A 8 -26.32 -1.09 19.59
N ASN A 9 -26.15 -2.39 19.85
CA ASN A 9 -24.82 -3.01 19.94
C ASN A 9 -24.07 -2.98 18.61
N ASP A 10 -24.77 -3.21 17.49
CA ASP A 10 -24.14 -3.26 16.17
C ASP A 10 -23.68 -1.87 15.68
N THR A 11 -24.50 -0.86 15.96
CA THR A 11 -24.18 0.55 15.66
C THR A 11 -22.96 1.02 16.48
N THR A 12 -22.87 0.63 17.75
CA THR A 12 -21.75 0.99 18.64
C THR A 12 -20.44 0.35 18.17
N LYS A 13 -20.45 -0.95 17.86
CA LYS A 13 -19.29 -1.68 17.32
C LYS A 13 -18.78 -1.10 16.00
N THR A 14 -19.70 -0.70 15.12
CA THR A 14 -19.35 -0.10 13.83
C THR A 14 -18.63 1.23 14.01
N LYS A 15 -19.12 2.08 14.92
CA LYS A 15 -18.49 3.37 15.24
C LYS A 15 -17.11 3.20 15.87
N GLU A 16 -16.96 2.28 16.83
CA GLU A 16 -15.66 1.96 17.43
C GLU A 16 -14.63 1.51 16.39
N LEU A 17 -15.05 0.65 15.45
CA LEU A 17 -14.20 0.20 14.34
C LEU A 17 -13.73 1.37 13.47
N GLU A 18 -14.62 2.31 13.13
CA GLU A 18 -14.29 3.48 12.33
C GLU A 18 -13.29 4.38 13.06
N ILE A 19 -13.44 4.57 14.37
CA ILE A 19 -12.50 5.32 15.22
C ILE A 19 -11.13 4.64 15.25
N ILE A 20 -11.09 3.31 15.42
CA ILE A 20 -9.83 2.55 15.43
C ILE A 20 -9.13 2.68 14.07
N LYS A 21 -9.87 2.52 12.97
CA LYS A 21 -9.32 2.69 11.61
C LYS A 21 -8.80 4.10 11.38
N ALA A 22 -9.58 5.13 11.75
CA ALA A 22 -9.15 6.52 11.62
C ALA A 22 -7.87 6.80 12.42
N SER A 23 -7.77 6.28 13.64
CA SER A 23 -6.62 6.44 14.52
C SER A 23 -5.36 5.77 13.96
N LEU A 24 -5.49 4.53 13.47
CA LEU A 24 -4.39 3.81 12.82
C LEU A 24 -3.94 4.50 11.54
N TYR A 25 -4.87 4.91 10.68
CA TYR A 25 -4.54 5.68 9.48
C TYR A 25 -3.86 7.01 9.80
N LEU A 26 -4.27 7.68 10.89
CA LEU A 26 -3.64 8.92 11.32
C LEU A 26 -2.21 8.69 11.80
N PHE A 27 -1.99 7.63 12.59
CA PHE A 27 -0.66 7.22 12.99
C PHE A 27 0.23 6.91 11.77
N ASP A 28 -0.26 6.07 10.85
CA ASP A 28 0.46 5.71 9.63
C ASP A 28 0.78 6.95 8.79
N PHE A 29 -0.19 7.86 8.62
CA PHE A 29 -0.01 9.10 7.89
C PHE A 29 1.12 9.94 8.50
N ILE A 30 1.07 10.21 9.81
CA ILE A 30 2.09 11.01 10.50
C ILE A 30 3.46 10.34 10.38
N PHE A 31 3.54 9.04 10.70
CA PHE A 31 4.80 8.30 10.70
C PHE A 31 5.43 8.21 9.30
N ILE A 32 4.67 7.74 8.31
CA ILE A 32 5.16 7.55 6.93
C ILE A 32 5.50 8.89 6.30
N THR A 33 4.72 9.94 6.54
CA THR A 33 5.01 11.29 6.02
C THR A 33 6.28 11.84 6.62
N ALA A 34 6.45 11.74 7.95
CA ALA A 34 7.65 12.23 8.61
C ALA A 34 8.92 11.55 8.07
N ILE A 35 8.92 10.22 8.00
CA ILE A 35 10.06 9.47 7.46
C ILE A 35 10.23 9.73 5.95
N GLY A 36 9.14 9.82 5.20
CA GLY A 36 9.14 10.13 3.77
C GLY A 36 9.77 11.50 3.46
N LEU A 37 9.45 12.52 4.24
CA LEU A 37 10.05 13.85 4.12
C LEU A 37 11.53 13.84 4.46
N LEU A 38 11.95 13.11 5.50
CA LEU A 38 13.37 12.94 5.84
C LEU A 38 14.15 12.26 4.71
N ILE A 39 13.62 11.17 4.16
CA ILE A 39 14.22 10.46 3.02
C ILE A 39 14.26 11.37 1.80
N PHE A 40 13.15 12.03 1.46
CA PHE A 40 13.07 12.95 0.33
C PHE A 40 14.11 14.08 0.45
N LYS A 41 14.18 14.74 1.61
CA LYS A 41 15.18 15.78 1.88
C LYS A 41 16.61 15.25 1.71
N THR A 42 16.89 14.05 2.21
CA THR A 42 18.22 13.42 2.08
C THR A 42 18.58 13.14 0.63
N VAL A 43 17.65 12.59 -0.14
CA VAL A 43 17.82 12.36 -1.59
C VAL A 43 17.99 13.69 -2.32
N GLN A 44 17.30 14.75 -1.89
CA GLN A 44 17.44 16.07 -2.50
C GLN A 44 18.80 16.73 -2.23
N GLN A 45 19.44 16.43 -1.10
CA GLN A 45 20.76 16.96 -0.75
C GLN A 45 21.92 16.20 -1.39
N ASN A 46 21.70 14.96 -1.85
CA ASN A 46 22.75 14.10 -2.39
C ASN A 46 22.54 13.84 -3.90
N SER A 47 23.37 14.45 -4.73
CA SER A 47 23.31 14.34 -6.20
C SER A 47 23.47 12.91 -6.70
N GLU A 48 24.25 12.07 -6.01
CA GLU A 48 24.44 10.66 -6.35
C GLU A 48 23.19 9.82 -6.05
N MET A 49 22.45 10.15 -4.99
CA MET A 49 21.17 9.51 -4.69
C MET A 49 20.11 9.85 -5.74
N LYS A 50 20.05 11.10 -6.21
CA LYS A 50 19.05 11.54 -7.22
C LYS A 50 19.12 10.71 -8.52
N LYS A 51 20.33 10.30 -8.90
CA LYS A 51 20.58 9.52 -10.12
C LYS A 51 20.04 8.09 -10.01
N LYS A 52 19.93 7.53 -8.81
CA LYS A 52 19.52 6.13 -8.60
C LYS A 52 17.99 6.00 -8.59
N VAL A 53 17.46 5.22 -9.54
CA VAL A 53 16.02 4.94 -9.69
C VAL A 53 15.37 4.38 -8.42
N GLN A 54 16.11 3.58 -7.65
CA GLN A 54 15.62 3.00 -6.39
C GLN A 54 15.09 4.05 -5.40
N TYR A 55 15.72 5.23 -5.33
CA TYR A 55 15.33 6.28 -4.41
C TYR A 55 14.14 7.07 -4.96
N PHE A 56 14.04 7.23 -6.27
CA PHE A 56 12.86 7.78 -6.93
C PHE A 56 11.62 6.93 -6.64
N LEU A 57 11.70 5.61 -6.84
CA LEU A 57 10.60 4.69 -6.57
C LEU A 57 10.25 4.64 -5.08
N LEU A 58 11.24 4.69 -4.18
CA LEU A 58 11.01 4.74 -2.74
C LEU A 58 10.26 6.02 -2.32
N CYS A 59 10.72 7.20 -2.76
CA CYS A 59 10.04 8.45 -2.46
C CYS A 59 8.59 8.44 -2.99
N HIS A 60 8.38 7.93 -4.20
CA HIS A 60 7.05 7.81 -4.77
C HIS A 60 6.17 6.82 -3.99
N HIS A 61 6.72 5.67 -3.57
CA HIS A 61 5.99 4.70 -2.75
C HIS A 61 5.55 5.31 -1.41
N LEU A 62 6.44 6.04 -0.74
CA LEU A 62 6.12 6.71 0.53
C LEU A 62 5.09 7.82 0.34
N LEU A 63 5.14 8.55 -0.78
CA LEU A 63 4.10 9.52 -1.15
C LEU A 63 2.74 8.82 -1.33
N CYS A 64 2.69 7.70 -2.06
CA CYS A 64 1.47 6.92 -2.23
C CYS A 64 0.93 6.40 -0.89
N CYS A 65 1.79 5.84 -0.02
CA CYS A 65 1.36 5.37 1.31
C CYS A 65 0.83 6.52 2.17
N SER A 66 1.49 7.67 2.18
CA SER A 66 1.03 8.88 2.87
C SER A 66 -0.34 9.33 2.36
N LEU A 67 -0.52 9.43 1.04
CA LEU A 67 -1.80 9.82 0.45
C LEU A 67 -2.89 8.79 0.77
N PHE A 68 -2.59 7.49 0.68
CA PHE A 68 -3.53 6.42 1.03
C PHE A 68 -4.03 6.56 2.46
N SER A 69 -3.11 6.77 3.41
CA SER A 69 -3.46 6.96 4.82
C SER A 69 -4.22 8.26 5.06
N CYS A 70 -3.87 9.36 4.39
CA CYS A 70 -4.59 10.64 4.48
C CYS A 70 -6.06 10.50 4.06
N PHE A 71 -6.32 9.90 2.89
CA PHE A 71 -7.69 9.63 2.45
C PHE A 71 -8.40 8.62 3.36
N GLY A 72 -7.67 7.66 3.93
CA GLY A 72 -8.17 6.76 4.97
C GLY A 72 -8.63 7.47 6.23
N VAL A 73 -7.85 8.44 6.73
CA VAL A 73 -8.26 9.31 7.85
C VAL A 73 -9.54 10.06 7.50
N ALA A 74 -9.57 10.73 6.34
CA ALA A 74 -10.72 11.51 5.92
C ALA A 74 -12.00 10.65 5.86
N PHE A 75 -11.93 9.50 5.18
CA PHE A 75 -13.08 8.60 5.03
C PHE A 75 -13.59 8.06 6.37
N ASN A 76 -12.70 7.54 7.22
CA ASN A 76 -13.11 6.92 8.48
C ASN A 76 -13.52 7.96 9.53
N THR A 77 -12.96 9.18 9.49
CA THR A 77 -13.36 10.28 10.39
C THR A 77 -14.74 10.81 10.04
N LEU A 78 -15.04 11.00 8.75
CA LEU A 78 -16.38 11.41 8.31
C LEU A 78 -17.46 10.45 8.80
N ARG A 79 -17.17 9.14 8.76
CA ARG A 79 -18.07 8.10 9.27
C ARG A 79 -18.15 8.08 10.79
N ALA A 80 -17.01 8.07 11.48
CA ALA A 80 -16.94 8.03 12.94
C ALA A 80 -17.65 9.22 13.61
N LEU A 81 -17.56 10.41 13.00
CA LEU A 81 -18.23 11.63 13.46
C LEU A 81 -19.65 11.80 12.90
N ALA A 82 -20.15 10.85 12.10
CA ALA A 82 -21.45 10.89 11.46
C ALA A 82 -21.71 12.22 10.69
N VAL A 83 -20.69 12.74 10.02
CA VAL A 83 -20.76 14.02 9.30
C VAL A 83 -21.71 13.86 8.12
N LYS A 84 -22.86 14.55 8.20
CA LYS A 84 -23.88 14.59 7.17
C LYS A 84 -23.27 15.09 5.85
N SER A 85 -23.07 14.16 4.91
CA SER A 85 -22.47 14.43 3.61
C SER A 85 -23.26 13.72 2.51
N PRO A 86 -23.30 14.26 1.28
CA PRO A 86 -23.86 13.54 0.13
C PRO A 86 -23.14 12.20 -0.08
N LYS A 87 -23.87 11.13 -0.46
CA LYS A 87 -23.27 9.80 -0.72
C LYS A 87 -22.09 9.86 -1.70
N ILE A 88 -22.21 10.67 -2.76
CA ILE A 88 -21.13 10.87 -3.74
C ILE A 88 -19.80 11.32 -3.13
N VAL A 89 -19.81 12.05 -2.00
CA VAL A 89 -18.58 12.49 -1.32
C VAL A 89 -17.85 11.30 -0.71
N PHE A 90 -18.56 10.44 0.02
CA PHE A 90 -18.00 9.18 0.54
C PHE A 90 -17.47 8.31 -0.60
N TRP A 91 -18.19 8.31 -1.73
CA TRP A 91 -17.85 7.52 -2.90
C TRP A 91 -16.55 7.97 -3.54
N ILE A 92 -16.40 9.27 -3.78
CA ILE A 92 -15.18 9.86 -4.36
C ILE A 92 -13.99 9.66 -3.42
N ILE A 93 -14.12 9.98 -2.13
CA ILE A 93 -13.02 9.85 -1.17
C ILE A 93 -12.53 8.40 -1.12
N PHE A 94 -13.44 7.44 -1.02
CA PHE A 94 -13.09 6.02 -0.98
C PHE A 94 -12.52 5.52 -2.31
N GLY A 95 -13.08 5.93 -3.45
CA GLY A 95 -12.57 5.60 -4.77
C GLY A 95 -11.14 6.09 -4.98
N VAL A 96 -10.87 7.35 -4.66
CA VAL A 96 -9.52 7.93 -4.71
C VAL A 96 -8.57 7.17 -3.78
N GLN A 97 -9.02 6.83 -2.56
CA GLN A 97 -8.22 6.00 -1.64
C GLN A 97 -7.87 4.65 -2.27
N VAL A 98 -8.81 3.97 -2.91
CA VAL A 98 -8.57 2.68 -3.60
C VAL A 98 -7.58 2.85 -4.74
N ALA A 99 -7.74 3.86 -5.60
CA ALA A 99 -6.81 4.14 -6.69
C ALA A 99 -5.37 4.36 -6.19
N ILE A 100 -5.21 5.14 -5.12
CA ILE A 100 -3.91 5.35 -4.49
C ILE A 100 -3.36 4.04 -3.90
N GLY A 101 -4.23 3.23 -3.27
CA GLY A 101 -3.87 1.91 -2.74
C GLY A 101 -3.31 0.98 -3.81
N GLU A 102 -3.92 0.96 -5.00
CA GLU A 102 -3.38 0.23 -6.16
C GLU A 102 -2.03 0.80 -6.61
N GLY A 103 -1.87 2.12 -6.59
CA GLY A 103 -0.59 2.78 -6.81
C GLY A 103 0.49 2.33 -5.82
N VAL A 104 0.15 2.12 -4.53
CA VAL A 104 1.05 1.56 -3.52
C VAL A 104 1.51 0.16 -3.94
N LEU A 105 0.60 -0.72 -4.36
CA LEU A 105 0.93 -2.09 -4.78
C LEU A 105 1.76 -2.11 -6.07
N ILE A 106 1.42 -1.26 -7.04
CA ILE A 106 2.16 -1.17 -8.31
C ILE A 106 3.57 -0.62 -8.08
N THR A 107 3.72 0.44 -7.29
CA THR A 107 5.06 1.00 -6.95
C THR A 107 5.92 -0.02 -6.22
N LEU A 108 5.33 -0.82 -5.33
CA LEU A 108 5.98 -1.94 -4.65
C LEU A 108 6.49 -2.99 -5.65
N THR A 109 5.65 -3.41 -6.59
CA THR A 109 6.03 -4.34 -7.67
C THR A 109 7.11 -3.75 -8.56
N LEU A 110 7.04 -2.48 -8.91
CA LEU A 110 8.09 -1.78 -9.65
C LEU A 110 9.41 -1.74 -8.88
N MET A 111 9.38 -1.55 -7.55
CA MET A 111 10.59 -1.65 -6.73
C MET A 111 11.19 -3.06 -6.76
N ALA A 112 10.37 -4.12 -6.72
CA ALA A 112 10.84 -5.49 -6.85
C ALA A 112 11.44 -5.79 -8.24
N LEU A 113 10.75 -5.39 -9.31
CA LEU A 113 11.22 -5.53 -10.69
C LEU A 113 12.52 -4.76 -10.92
N ASN A 114 12.60 -3.53 -10.43
CA ASN A 114 13.81 -2.70 -10.51
C ASN A 114 15.01 -3.39 -9.86
N ARG A 115 14.80 -4.08 -8.73
CA ARG A 115 15.86 -4.89 -8.09
C ARG A 115 16.24 -6.12 -8.92
N CYS A 116 15.25 -6.83 -9.45
CA CYS A 116 15.49 -7.98 -10.33
C CYS A 116 16.31 -7.57 -11.56
N PHE A 117 15.90 -6.52 -12.26
CA PHE A 117 16.58 -6.06 -13.47
C PHE A 117 17.99 -5.53 -13.20
N ALA A 118 18.22 -4.86 -12.07
CA ALA A 118 19.54 -4.40 -11.68
C ALA A 118 20.54 -5.56 -11.49
N VAL A 119 20.06 -6.73 -11.05
CA VAL A 119 20.91 -7.92 -10.81
C VAL A 119 21.00 -8.80 -12.05
N CYS A 120 19.87 -9.10 -12.68
CA CYS A 120 19.82 -10.02 -13.82
C CYS A 120 20.35 -9.39 -15.12
N TRP A 121 20.21 -8.07 -15.30
CA TRP A 121 20.58 -7.39 -16.56
C TRP A 121 21.22 -6.00 -16.35
N PRO A 122 22.38 -5.91 -15.66
CA PRO A 122 22.99 -4.64 -15.28
C PRO A 122 23.30 -3.71 -16.47
N LEU A 123 23.73 -4.25 -17.61
CA LEU A 123 24.17 -3.47 -18.79
C LEU A 123 23.03 -2.74 -19.51
N ARG A 124 21.84 -3.36 -19.62
CA ARG A 124 20.68 -2.77 -20.30
C ARG A 124 19.80 -1.93 -19.37
N TYR A 125 19.87 -2.21 -18.07
CA TYR A 125 19.00 -1.64 -17.04
C TYR A 125 19.20 -0.13 -16.82
N ILE A 126 20.45 0.36 -16.81
CA ILE A 126 20.76 1.72 -16.36
C ILE A 126 20.18 2.81 -17.30
N SER A 127 20.32 2.63 -18.62
CA SER A 127 19.87 3.62 -19.61
C SER A 127 18.34 3.58 -19.83
N LEU A 128 17.77 2.37 -19.92
CA LEU A 128 16.34 2.19 -20.16
C LEU A 128 15.48 2.74 -19.01
N VAL A 129 15.78 2.33 -17.78
CA VAL A 129 14.91 2.63 -16.64
C VAL A 129 14.92 4.12 -16.30
N HIS A 130 16.07 4.79 -16.44
CA HIS A 130 16.15 6.23 -16.17
C HIS A 130 15.29 7.06 -17.13
N THR A 131 15.16 6.61 -18.38
CA THR A 131 14.38 7.30 -19.43
C THR A 131 12.88 7.09 -19.26
N VAL A 132 12.45 5.90 -18.83
CA VAL A 132 11.03 5.54 -18.78
C VAL A 132 10.36 5.77 -17.44
N LYS A 133 11.12 5.91 -16.33
CA LYS A 133 10.57 5.96 -14.96
C LYS A 133 9.42 6.95 -14.79
N HIS A 134 9.54 8.18 -15.30
CA HIS A 134 8.51 9.21 -15.13
C HIS A 134 7.26 8.88 -15.96
N LYS A 135 7.44 8.42 -17.19
CA LYS A 135 6.34 8.00 -18.07
C LYS A 135 5.57 6.84 -17.45
N VAL A 136 6.28 5.83 -16.94
CA VAL A 136 5.67 4.68 -16.27
C VAL A 136 4.85 5.15 -15.06
N MET A 137 5.39 6.03 -14.21
CA MET A 137 4.63 6.52 -13.06
C MET A 137 3.38 7.30 -13.45
N ILE A 138 3.48 8.18 -14.46
CA ILE A 138 2.32 8.93 -14.97
C ILE A 138 1.25 7.95 -15.50
N CYS A 139 1.65 6.95 -16.28
CA CYS A 139 0.72 5.93 -16.77
C CYS A 139 0.05 5.17 -15.61
N VAL A 140 0.78 4.81 -14.56
CA VAL A 140 0.22 4.13 -13.38
C VAL A 140 -0.86 4.98 -12.71
N TRP A 141 -0.62 6.28 -12.50
CA TRP A 141 -1.63 7.18 -11.95
C TRP A 141 -2.86 7.30 -12.83
N ILE A 142 -2.66 7.50 -14.13
CA ILE A 142 -3.77 7.62 -15.09
C ILE A 142 -4.60 6.33 -15.07
N ILE A 143 -3.97 5.16 -15.15
CA ILE A 143 -4.67 3.87 -15.20
C ILE A 143 -5.46 3.60 -13.91
N THR A 144 -4.84 3.80 -12.74
CA THR A 144 -5.49 3.54 -11.45
C THR A 144 -6.65 4.50 -11.19
N MET A 145 -6.47 5.79 -11.49
CA MET A 145 -7.54 6.78 -11.37
C MET A 145 -8.66 6.53 -12.37
N PHE A 146 -8.33 6.28 -13.64
CA PHE A 146 -9.31 5.98 -14.68
C PHE A 146 -10.12 4.73 -14.32
N LYS A 147 -9.47 3.66 -13.88
CA LYS A 147 -10.16 2.45 -13.42
C LYS A 147 -11.10 2.73 -12.25
N SER A 148 -10.66 3.51 -11.26
CA SER A 148 -11.52 3.87 -10.13
C SER A 148 -12.72 4.73 -10.58
N MET A 149 -12.53 5.65 -11.51
CA MET A 149 -13.63 6.44 -12.08
C MET A 149 -14.64 5.54 -12.80
N CYS A 150 -14.17 4.60 -13.63
CA CYS A 150 -15.04 3.63 -14.29
C CYS A 150 -15.85 2.80 -13.28
N LEU A 151 -15.24 2.35 -12.18
CA LEU A 151 -15.95 1.60 -11.14
C LEU A 151 -17.03 2.44 -10.46
N LEU A 152 -16.73 3.70 -10.11
CA LEU A 152 -17.72 4.62 -9.54
C LEU A 152 -18.88 4.87 -10.49
N LEU A 153 -18.61 5.02 -11.80
CA LEU A 153 -19.65 5.20 -12.80
C LEU A 153 -20.52 3.95 -12.92
N ILE A 154 -19.92 2.76 -13.04
CA ILE A 154 -20.65 1.49 -13.17
C ILE A 154 -21.56 1.27 -11.95
N GLU A 155 -21.03 1.45 -10.73
CA GLU A 155 -21.82 1.27 -9.51
C GLU A 155 -22.85 2.39 -9.30
N GLY A 156 -22.67 3.54 -9.97
CA GLY A 156 -23.62 4.65 -9.97
C GLY A 156 -24.75 4.56 -11.00
N ILE A 157 -24.64 3.69 -12.02
CA ILE A 157 -25.66 3.57 -13.09
C ILE A 157 -27.01 3.13 -12.52
N ASP A 158 -27.00 2.17 -11.59
CA ASP A 158 -28.22 1.60 -11.01
C ASP A 158 -28.80 2.45 -9.86
N VAL A 159 -28.16 3.57 -9.52
CA VAL A 159 -28.55 4.45 -8.41
C VAL A 159 -29.22 5.71 -8.98
N SER A 160 -30.40 6.05 -8.46
CA SER A 160 -31.07 7.30 -8.86
C SER A 160 -30.21 8.51 -8.52
N PRO A 161 -30.14 9.55 -9.38
CA PRO A 161 -29.41 10.79 -9.07
C PRO A 161 -29.82 11.40 -7.73
N LYS A 162 -31.11 11.30 -7.36
CA LYS A 162 -31.62 11.78 -6.08
C LYS A 162 -31.00 11.04 -4.89
N ASP A 163 -30.81 9.73 -5.03
CA ASP A 163 -30.23 8.89 -3.98
C ASP A 163 -28.73 9.13 -3.82
N LEU A 164 -28.04 9.51 -4.91
CA LEU A 164 -26.61 9.81 -4.93
C LEU A 164 -26.28 11.13 -4.21
N PHE A 165 -27.16 12.12 -4.33
CA PHE A 165 -27.04 13.42 -3.64
C PHE A 165 -27.75 13.43 -2.28
N GLU A 166 -28.37 12.33 -1.87
CA GLU A 166 -28.94 12.20 -0.53
C GLU A 166 -27.86 12.38 0.53
N VAL A 167 -28.16 13.25 1.50
CA VAL A 167 -27.25 13.57 2.60
C VAL A 167 -27.43 12.53 3.70
N VAL A 168 -26.40 11.72 3.92
CA VAL A 168 -26.40 10.65 4.92
C VAL A 168 -25.26 10.83 5.93
N PRO A 169 -25.43 10.39 7.18
CA PRO A 169 -24.38 10.45 8.20
C PRO A 169 -23.25 9.43 7.95
N SER A 170 -23.54 8.37 7.20
CA SER A 170 -22.60 7.31 6.84
C SER A 170 -23.05 6.63 5.55
N CYS A 171 -22.12 6.25 4.69
CA CYS A 171 -22.40 5.50 3.48
C CYS A 171 -21.58 4.21 3.43
N SER A 172 -22.18 3.14 2.91
CA SER A 172 -21.47 1.92 2.55
C SER A 172 -20.43 2.22 1.47
N THR A 173 -19.32 1.48 1.50
CA THR A 173 -18.23 1.64 0.53
C THR A 173 -18.71 1.22 -0.87
N VAL A 174 -18.56 2.10 -1.86
CA VAL A 174 -19.01 1.96 -3.27
C VAL A 174 -18.56 0.66 -3.88
N LEU A 175 -17.25 0.37 -3.80
CA LEU A 175 -16.63 -0.85 -4.33
C LEU A 175 -16.90 -2.07 -3.43
N GLY A 176 -18.16 -2.29 -3.07
CA GLY A 176 -18.66 -3.52 -2.48
C GLY A 176 -19.17 -4.51 -3.54
N GLY A 177 -19.40 -4.05 -4.78
CA GLY A 177 -19.92 -4.87 -5.86
C GLY A 177 -19.01 -6.03 -6.23
N LEU A 178 -19.62 -7.12 -6.73
CA LEU A 178 -18.90 -8.31 -7.17
C LEU A 178 -17.82 -7.98 -8.21
N PHE A 179 -18.13 -7.08 -9.15
CA PHE A 179 -17.20 -6.65 -10.19
C PHE A 179 -15.97 -5.93 -9.62
N ALA A 180 -16.17 -4.88 -8.83
CA ALA A 180 -15.09 -4.12 -8.20
C ALA A 180 -14.18 -5.01 -7.34
N ARG A 181 -14.78 -5.90 -6.56
CA ARG A 181 -14.08 -6.88 -5.73
C ARG A 181 -13.26 -7.87 -6.57
N THR A 182 -13.84 -8.41 -7.64
CA THR A 182 -13.18 -9.36 -8.53
C THR A 182 -11.98 -8.72 -9.23
N THR A 183 -12.15 -7.51 -9.78
CA THR A 183 -11.05 -6.77 -10.41
C THR A 183 -9.93 -6.48 -9.41
N GLY A 184 -10.26 -6.10 -8.18
CA GLY A 184 -9.27 -5.88 -7.11
C GLY A 184 -8.47 -7.14 -6.78
N ILE A 185 -9.15 -8.28 -6.62
CA ILE A 185 -8.51 -9.58 -6.34
C ILE A 185 -7.58 -9.98 -7.50
N ILE A 186 -8.06 -9.90 -8.75
CA ILE A 186 -7.26 -10.24 -9.94
C ILE A 186 -6.00 -9.37 -10.00
N LEU A 187 -6.13 -8.06 -9.77
CA LEU A 187 -4.99 -7.15 -9.75
C LEU A 187 -3.97 -7.54 -8.68
N ILE A 188 -4.42 -7.79 -7.45
CA ILE A 188 -3.50 -8.16 -6.36
C ILE A 188 -2.79 -9.48 -6.66
N LEU A 189 -3.51 -10.51 -7.12
CA LEU A 189 -2.91 -11.80 -7.49
C LEU A 189 -1.90 -11.65 -8.63
N PHE A 190 -2.21 -10.84 -9.64
CA PHE A 190 -1.32 -10.56 -10.76
C PHE A 190 -0.02 -9.88 -10.29
N LEU A 191 -0.13 -8.84 -9.46
CA LEU A 191 1.04 -8.16 -8.88
C LEU A 191 1.85 -9.10 -7.98
N TRP A 192 1.18 -9.95 -7.21
CA TRP A 192 1.83 -10.94 -6.36
C TRP A 192 2.64 -11.95 -7.18
N ALA A 193 2.08 -12.45 -8.28
CA ALA A 193 2.79 -13.34 -9.21
C ALA A 193 4.05 -12.68 -9.79
N ILE A 194 3.96 -11.41 -10.20
CA ILE A 194 5.13 -10.65 -10.70
C ILE A 194 6.23 -10.55 -9.63
N ILE A 195 5.86 -10.25 -8.39
CA ILE A 195 6.81 -10.17 -7.28
C ILE A 195 7.47 -11.54 -7.05
N ILE A 196 6.70 -12.63 -6.99
CA ILE A 196 7.24 -13.99 -6.83
C ILE A 196 8.23 -14.31 -7.95
N VAL A 197 7.85 -14.11 -9.21
CA VAL A 197 8.73 -14.36 -10.37
C VAL A 197 10.01 -13.52 -10.29
N SER A 198 9.90 -12.24 -9.92
CA SER A 198 11.06 -11.34 -9.75
C SER A 198 12.04 -11.86 -8.70
N TYR A 199 11.52 -12.36 -7.56
CA TYR A 199 12.36 -12.92 -6.50
C TYR A 199 12.93 -14.30 -6.86
N CYS A 200 12.19 -15.13 -7.58
CA CYS A 200 12.69 -16.40 -8.09
C CYS A 200 13.89 -16.19 -9.05
N LEU A 201 13.79 -15.23 -9.97
CA LEU A 201 14.88 -14.85 -10.87
C LEU A 201 16.07 -14.30 -10.08
N LEU A 202 15.83 -13.42 -9.11
CA LEU A 202 16.88 -12.89 -8.24
C LEU A 202 17.61 -14.00 -7.47
N CYS A 203 16.88 -15.00 -6.97
CA CYS A 203 17.46 -16.15 -6.29
C CYS A 203 18.27 -17.03 -7.24
N LYS A 204 17.80 -17.22 -8.48
CA LYS A 204 18.50 -18.02 -9.49
C LYS A 204 19.82 -17.36 -9.89
N GLU A 205 19.81 -16.07 -10.19
CA GLU A 205 21.02 -15.32 -10.56
C GLU A 205 22.01 -15.23 -9.39
N GLY A 206 21.53 -15.00 -8.17
CA GLY A 206 22.41 -15.02 -7.01
C GLY A 206 22.99 -16.41 -6.73
N LYS A 207 22.33 -17.50 -7.13
CA LYS A 207 22.88 -18.87 -7.00
C LYS A 207 23.97 -19.08 -8.05
N HIS A 208 23.69 -18.67 -9.28
CA HIS A 208 24.64 -18.74 -10.39
C HIS A 208 25.92 -17.95 -10.11
N ALA A 209 25.80 -16.79 -9.47
CA ALA A 209 26.94 -15.97 -9.05
C ALA A 209 27.62 -16.44 -7.74
N GLY A 210 27.24 -17.59 -7.18
CA GLY A 210 27.85 -18.14 -5.96
C GLY A 210 27.48 -17.41 -4.66
N HIS A 211 26.57 -16.43 -4.70
CA HIS A 211 26.16 -15.64 -3.52
C HIS A 211 25.23 -16.38 -2.54
N PHE A 212 24.72 -17.59 -2.88
CA PHE A 212 23.91 -18.42 -1.96
C PHE A 212 24.62 -19.71 -1.53
N ASN A 213 25.91 -19.63 -1.24
CA ASN A 213 26.59 -20.72 -0.54
C ASN A 213 26.27 -20.67 0.97
N SER A 214 26.46 -21.78 1.69
CA SER A 214 26.20 -21.93 3.14
C SER A 214 26.79 -20.78 4.01
N SER A 215 27.89 -20.18 3.55
CA SER A 215 28.58 -19.07 4.20
C SER A 215 27.90 -17.68 4.06
N ASN A 216 26.94 -17.48 3.16
CA ASN A 216 26.33 -16.16 2.90
C ASN A 216 24.90 -16.02 3.44
N ASN A 217 24.75 -16.27 4.74
CA ASN A 217 23.49 -16.19 5.49
C ASN A 217 22.75 -14.83 5.35
N LYS A 218 23.51 -13.76 5.08
CA LYS A 218 23.03 -12.37 5.04
C LYS A 218 22.15 -12.05 3.82
N ALA A 219 22.53 -12.54 2.64
CA ALA A 219 21.76 -12.36 1.41
C ALA A 219 20.40 -13.10 1.52
N ARG A 220 20.43 -14.31 2.09
CA ARG A 220 19.23 -15.13 2.33
C ARG A 220 18.27 -14.48 3.34
N LYS A 221 18.78 -13.98 4.46
CA LYS A 221 17.96 -13.26 5.47
C LYS A 221 17.26 -12.03 4.87
N THR A 222 17.98 -11.23 4.08
CA THR A 222 17.40 -10.04 3.44
C THR A 222 16.26 -10.38 2.49
N ILE A 223 16.41 -11.44 1.68
CA ILE A 223 15.38 -11.89 0.75
C ILE A 223 14.16 -12.45 1.49
N ILE A 224 14.37 -13.19 2.57
CA ILE A 224 13.26 -13.72 3.40
C ILE A 224 12.49 -12.57 4.05
N ILE A 225 13.17 -11.57 4.62
CA ILE A 225 12.53 -10.42 5.25
C ILE A 225 11.72 -9.62 4.22
N HIS A 226 12.31 -9.37 3.05
CA HIS A 226 11.63 -8.69 1.95
C HIS A 226 10.43 -9.49 1.45
N GLY A 227 10.60 -10.79 1.18
CA GLY A 227 9.53 -11.69 0.77
C GLY A 227 8.38 -11.73 1.78
N LEU A 228 8.70 -11.85 3.08
CA LEU A 228 7.72 -11.81 4.16
C LEU A 228 6.98 -10.47 4.18
N HIS A 229 7.69 -9.35 4.08
CA HIS A 229 7.09 -8.03 4.04
C HIS A 229 6.13 -7.87 2.85
N PHE A 230 6.52 -8.26 1.63
CA PHE A 230 5.60 -8.22 0.48
C PHE A 230 4.40 -9.13 0.66
N SER A 231 4.60 -10.34 1.19
CA SER A 231 3.49 -11.26 1.46
C SER A 231 2.50 -10.64 2.43
N LEU A 232 2.96 -10.03 3.54
CA LEU A 232 2.08 -9.36 4.50
C LEU A 232 1.34 -8.17 3.87
N LEU A 233 2.01 -7.38 3.04
CA LEU A 233 1.42 -6.19 2.41
C LEU A 233 0.39 -6.53 1.32
N LEU A 234 0.53 -7.65 0.62
CA LEU A 234 -0.39 -8.11 -0.43
C LEU A 234 -1.50 -9.02 0.11
N PHE A 235 -1.19 -9.86 1.10
CA PHE A 235 -2.14 -10.82 1.67
C PHE A 235 -3.21 -10.14 2.52
N SER A 236 -2.85 -9.08 3.25
CA SER A 236 -3.79 -8.38 4.12
C SER A 236 -4.95 -7.72 3.35
N PRO A 237 -4.71 -6.97 2.24
CA PRO A 237 -5.79 -6.47 1.38
C PRO A 237 -6.64 -7.58 0.76
N LEU A 238 -6.05 -8.73 0.40
CA LEU A 238 -6.80 -9.88 -0.12
C LEU A 238 -7.81 -10.38 0.91
N ILE A 239 -7.41 -10.54 2.18
CA ILE A 239 -8.33 -10.93 3.26
C ILE A 239 -9.45 -9.90 3.40
N ILE A 240 -9.10 -8.62 3.51
CA ILE A 240 -10.07 -7.53 3.71
C ILE A 240 -11.11 -7.52 2.59
N ILE A 241 -10.69 -7.70 1.33
CA ILE A 241 -11.58 -7.72 0.18
C ILE A 241 -12.40 -9.02 0.15
N ALA A 242 -11.78 -10.17 0.41
CA ALA A 242 -12.41 -11.49 0.34
C ALA A 242 -13.43 -11.75 1.47
N PHE A 243 -13.27 -11.15 2.64
CA PHE A 243 -14.16 -11.37 3.78
C PHE A 243 -15.00 -10.13 4.12
N LYS A 244 -15.06 -9.14 3.22
CA LYS A 244 -15.80 -7.88 3.40
C LYS A 244 -17.29 -8.06 3.68
N THR A 245 -17.92 -9.06 3.05
CA THR A 245 -19.39 -9.25 3.05
C THR A 245 -19.86 -10.14 4.21
N LEU A 246 -18.94 -10.79 4.92
CA LEU A 246 -19.29 -11.74 5.97
C LEU A 246 -19.15 -11.05 7.33
N SER A 247 -20.29 -10.62 7.89
CA SER A 247 -20.38 -9.94 9.19
C SER A 247 -19.66 -10.68 10.32
N ASP A 248 -19.59 -12.01 10.22
CA ASP A 248 -18.98 -12.90 11.21
C ASP A 248 -17.45 -12.80 11.29
N TYR A 249 -16.79 -12.15 10.31
CA TYR A 249 -15.33 -12.07 10.23
C TYR A 249 -14.78 -10.69 10.62
N PHE A 250 -15.50 -9.96 11.47
CA PHE A 250 -15.09 -8.65 11.99
C PHE A 250 -13.65 -8.65 12.55
N ILE A 251 -13.33 -9.59 13.44
CA ILE A 251 -12.00 -9.70 14.07
C ILE A 251 -10.92 -10.02 13.03
N LEU A 252 -11.22 -10.86 12.04
CA LEU A 252 -10.28 -11.18 10.97
C LEU A 252 -9.98 -9.95 10.11
N ASN A 253 -11.02 -9.19 9.71
CA ASN A 253 -10.87 -7.97 8.92
C ASN A 253 -10.11 -6.87 9.69
N LEU A 254 -10.37 -6.73 10.99
CA LEU A 254 -9.63 -5.81 11.86
C LEU A 254 -8.16 -6.25 12.00
N THR A 255 -7.92 -7.53 12.21
CA THR A 255 -6.56 -8.09 12.32
C THR A 255 -5.79 -7.88 11.02
N ALA A 256 -6.39 -8.20 9.87
CA ALA A 256 -5.77 -7.97 8.57
C ALA A 256 -5.48 -6.48 8.34
N PHE A 257 -6.39 -5.59 8.76
CA PHE A 257 -6.16 -4.15 8.68
C PHE A 257 -4.98 -3.69 9.53
N VAL A 258 -4.88 -4.16 10.77
CA VAL A 258 -3.77 -3.87 11.68
C VAL A 258 -2.45 -4.39 11.10
N VAL A 259 -2.43 -5.63 10.61
CA VAL A 259 -1.24 -6.22 9.94
C VAL A 259 -0.83 -5.41 8.71
N PHE A 260 -1.80 -4.95 7.91
CA PHE A 260 -1.54 -4.09 6.76
C PHE A 260 -0.91 -2.74 7.16
N SER A 261 -1.48 -2.08 8.17
CA SER A 261 -0.99 -0.81 8.73
C SER A 261 0.45 -0.95 9.23
N PHE A 262 0.72 -2.00 10.02
CA PHE A 262 2.09 -2.31 10.44
C PHE A 262 3.02 -2.56 9.25
N ALA A 263 2.62 -3.39 8.28
CA ALA A 263 3.41 -3.67 7.09
C ALA A 263 3.75 -2.38 6.31
N GLN A 264 2.79 -1.47 6.13
CA GLN A 264 3.05 -0.16 5.49
C GLN A 264 4.09 0.67 6.24
N CYS A 265 4.05 0.69 7.57
CA CYS A 265 5.05 1.36 8.39
C CYS A 265 6.45 0.71 8.27
N PHE A 266 6.53 -0.59 7.99
CA PHE A 266 7.82 -1.26 7.74
C PHE A 266 8.45 -0.89 6.40
N SER A 267 7.70 -0.50 5.36
CA SER A 267 8.25 -0.08 4.07
C SER A 267 9.43 0.90 4.19
N PRO A 268 9.28 2.10 4.79
CA PRO A 268 10.39 3.04 4.93
C PRO A 268 11.56 2.49 5.75
N VAL A 269 11.31 1.65 6.76
CA VAL A 269 12.35 1.06 7.61
C VAL A 269 13.15 0.01 6.84
N VAL A 270 12.46 -0.91 6.17
CA VAL A 270 13.05 -1.99 5.39
C VAL A 270 13.90 -1.45 4.23
N TYR A 271 13.44 -0.38 3.56
CA TYR A 271 14.19 0.24 2.47
C TYR A 271 15.21 1.29 2.95
N GLY A 272 14.96 1.96 4.07
CA GLY A 272 15.86 2.93 4.69
C GLY A 272 17.09 2.28 5.31
N LEU A 273 16.89 1.27 6.18
CA LEU A 273 17.96 0.54 6.87
C LEU A 273 18.87 -0.26 5.92
N ARG A 274 18.33 -0.66 4.76
CA ARG A 274 19.10 -1.40 3.74
C ARG A 274 20.12 -0.52 3.02
N ASN A 275 19.88 0.78 2.92
CA ASN A 275 20.78 1.67 2.19
C ASN A 275 21.82 2.25 3.14
N LYS A 276 23.07 1.77 3.03
CA LYS A 276 24.21 2.25 3.84
C LYS A 276 24.31 3.77 3.92
N GLU A 277 23.98 4.45 2.82
CA GLU A 277 23.99 5.91 2.69
C GLU A 277 22.90 6.61 3.54
N LEU A 278 21.76 5.97 3.79
CA LEU A 278 20.69 6.47 4.67
C LEU A 278 20.93 6.03 6.13
N THR A 279 21.38 4.80 6.33
CA THR A 279 21.68 4.22 7.65
C THR A 279 22.78 5.01 8.38
N PHE A 280 23.86 5.39 7.67
CA PHE A 280 24.96 6.17 8.26
C PHE A 280 24.51 7.52 8.83
N ARG A 281 23.43 8.10 8.30
CA ARG A 281 22.97 9.44 8.68
C ARG A 281 21.90 9.44 9.78
N TYR A 282 21.18 8.33 9.99
CA TYR A 282 19.98 8.31 10.84
C TYR A 282 19.92 7.17 11.86
N VAL A 283 20.83 6.22 11.85
CA VAL A 283 20.76 5.04 12.74
C VAL A 283 21.91 5.07 13.75
N PRO A 284 21.63 5.05 15.08
CA PRO A 284 22.68 4.99 16.07
C PRO A 284 23.45 3.65 16.00
N LEU A 285 24.75 3.69 16.29
CA LEU A 285 25.75 2.61 16.11
C LEU A 285 25.40 1.23 16.69
N TRP A 286 24.47 1.12 17.63
CA TRP A 286 24.00 -0.15 18.21
C TRP A 286 23.09 -0.99 17.28
N LEU A 287 22.27 -0.38 16.41
CA LEU A 287 21.47 -1.09 15.40
C LEU A 287 22.33 -1.61 14.23
N TRP A 288 23.54 -1.06 14.06
CA TRP A 288 24.54 -1.49 13.08
C TRP A 288 25.07 -2.90 13.34
N LYS A 289 25.10 -3.36 14.60
CA LYS A 289 25.59 -4.69 14.98
C LYS A 289 24.74 -5.86 14.47
N TRP A 290 23.49 -5.63 14.07
CA TRP A 290 22.65 -6.65 13.43
C TRP A 290 22.97 -6.87 11.93
N ASN A 291 23.84 -6.02 11.37
CA ASN A 291 24.14 -5.95 9.95
C ASN A 291 25.61 -6.29 9.63
N TYR A 292 26.33 -6.99 10.51
CA TYR A 292 27.60 -7.64 10.17
C TYR A 292 27.40 -9.13 10.07
#